data_AF-A0A7M1NZN4-F1
#
_entry.id   AF-A0A7M1NZN4-F1
#
_cell.length_a   1.000
_cell.length_b   1.000
_cell.length_c   1.000
_cell.angle_alpha   90.00
_cell.angle_beta   90.00
_cell.angle_gamma   90.00
#
_symmetry.space_group_name_H-M   'P 1'
#
loop_
_entity.id
_entity.type
_entity.pdbx_description
1 polymer ?
#
loop_
_entity_poly.entity_id
_entity_poly.type
_entity_poly.pdbx_seq_one_letter_code
_entity_poly.pdbx_strand_id
1 'polypeptide(L)'
;MELGKTTESEVKEMYSTTLNGVNIYTDGNQYYIDTKEIDFDGLKSAEVIFDKQGVLVAVLSTLVESDPMNHGRFSHIYGILNNKYKLVKKETPFVGDQIATFKDGDTEITLSAPHMGHFKVHLNYIRNELMENYKKRSSENKKAKDKNDAAAL
;
A
#
# COMPACT_ATOMS: atom_id res chain seq x y z
N MET A 1 2.97 -4.48 -14.71
CA MET A 1 3.70 -5.13 -13.60
C MET A 1 2.76 -6.05 -12.84
N GLU A 2 3.26 -7.17 -12.32
CA GLU A 2 2.52 -8.17 -11.55
C GLU A 2 3.29 -8.53 -10.27
N LEU A 3 2.62 -8.49 -9.11
CA LEU A 3 3.23 -8.78 -7.81
C LEU A 3 3.63 -10.27 -7.71
N GLY A 4 4.84 -10.53 -7.25
CA GLY A 4 5.41 -11.87 -7.13
C GLY A 4 6.04 -12.39 -8.42
N LYS A 5 6.09 -11.57 -9.48
CA LYS A 5 6.75 -11.90 -10.74
C LYS A 5 7.69 -10.81 -11.22
N THR A 6 7.22 -9.56 -11.23
CA THR A 6 8.01 -8.44 -11.76
C THR A 6 9.25 -8.21 -10.89
N THR A 7 10.40 -8.07 -11.54
CA THR A 7 11.69 -7.85 -10.91
C THR A 7 12.04 -6.36 -10.79
N GLU A 8 13.02 -6.05 -9.94
CA GLU A 8 13.55 -4.70 -9.79
C GLU A 8 14.06 -4.09 -11.09
N SER A 9 14.76 -4.89 -11.91
CA SER A 9 15.27 -4.46 -13.21
C SER A 9 14.14 -4.09 -14.18
N GLU A 10 13.10 -4.93 -14.27
CA GLU A 10 11.94 -4.66 -15.13
C GLU A 10 11.22 -3.37 -14.73
N VAL A 11 11.08 -3.07 -13.43
CA VAL A 11 10.48 -1.80 -12.99
C VAL A 11 11.34 -0.61 -13.39
N LYS A 12 12.66 -0.71 -13.29
CA LYS A 12 13.61 0.35 -13.70
C LYS A 12 13.68 0.55 -15.21
N GLU A 13 13.36 -0.47 -16.00
CA GLU A 13 13.21 -0.34 -17.46
C GLU A 13 11.88 0.33 -17.84
N MET A 14 10.82 0.09 -17.08
CA MET A 14 9.50 0.67 -17.35
C MET A 14 9.34 2.11 -16.84
N TYR A 15 10.03 2.48 -15.76
CA TYR A 15 9.84 3.76 -15.08
C TYR A 15 11.13 4.37 -14.55
N SER A 16 11.18 5.69 -14.54
CA SER A 16 12.14 6.45 -13.74
C SER A 16 11.88 6.23 -12.25
N THR A 17 12.91 5.84 -11.50
CA THR A 17 12.80 5.51 -10.07
C THR A 17 13.85 6.19 -9.22
N THR A 18 13.49 6.51 -7.97
CA THR A 18 14.39 7.02 -6.93
C THR A 18 14.44 6.04 -5.77
N LEU A 19 15.63 5.60 -5.37
CA LEU A 19 15.82 4.67 -4.24
C LEU A 19 15.32 5.31 -2.94
N ASN A 20 14.43 4.61 -2.25
CA ASN A 20 13.86 4.97 -0.94
C ASN A 20 14.37 4.05 0.19
N GLY A 21 15.55 3.45 0.00
CA GLY A 21 16.23 2.61 0.99
C GLY A 21 15.87 1.12 0.91
N VAL A 22 16.15 0.41 2.00
CA VAL A 22 15.84 -1.03 2.16
C VAL A 22 14.65 -1.16 3.11
N ASN A 23 13.63 -1.90 2.68
CA ASN A 23 12.42 -2.09 3.46
C ASN A 23 12.67 -3.04 4.64
N ILE A 24 12.36 -2.57 5.85
CA ILE A 24 12.61 -3.31 7.10
C ILE A 24 11.72 -4.54 7.31
N TYR A 25 10.78 -4.85 6.42
CA TYR A 25 9.92 -6.04 6.53
C TYR A 25 10.22 -7.10 5.48
N THR A 26 10.83 -6.71 4.37
CA THR A 26 11.19 -7.61 3.26
C THR A 26 12.70 -7.81 3.10
N ASP A 27 13.51 -6.93 3.71
CA ASP A 27 14.95 -6.81 3.50
C ASP A 27 15.34 -6.55 2.03
N GLY A 28 14.39 -6.15 1.19
CA GLY A 28 14.59 -5.75 -0.21
C GLY A 28 14.52 -4.25 -0.42
N ASN A 29 14.95 -3.79 -1.59
CA ASN A 29 14.94 -2.37 -1.92
C ASN A 29 13.50 -1.84 -2.06
N GLN A 30 13.32 -0.55 -1.84
CA GLN A 30 12.08 0.17 -2.15
C GLN A 30 12.38 1.44 -2.92
N TYR A 31 11.50 1.82 -3.83
CA TYR A 31 11.70 2.95 -4.74
C TYR A 31 10.42 3.77 -4.90
N TYR A 32 10.57 5.07 -5.06
CA TYR A 32 9.51 5.90 -5.62
C TYR A 32 9.59 5.88 -7.14
N ILE A 33 8.45 5.73 -7.81
CA ILE A 33 8.29 5.94 -9.25
C ILE A 33 7.99 7.41 -9.53
N ASP A 34 8.55 7.97 -10.61
CA ASP A 34 8.12 9.28 -11.10
C ASP A 34 6.66 9.21 -11.58
N THR A 35 5.76 9.84 -10.84
CA THR A 35 4.33 9.79 -11.12
C THR A 35 3.95 10.52 -12.41
N LYS A 36 4.83 11.34 -13.00
CA LYS A 36 4.58 12.00 -14.30
C LYS A 36 4.54 11.01 -15.46
N GLU A 37 5.12 9.83 -15.29
CA GLU A 37 5.14 8.76 -16.29
C GLU A 37 3.92 7.82 -16.16
N ILE A 38 3.06 8.06 -15.16
CA ILE A 38 1.86 7.27 -14.93
C ILE A 38 0.63 8.13 -15.24
N ASP A 39 -0.13 7.75 -16.26
CA ASP A 39 -1.42 8.36 -16.56
C ASP A 39 -2.49 7.87 -15.57
N PHE A 40 -2.45 8.45 -14.37
CA PHE A 40 -3.43 8.22 -13.32
C PHE A 40 -3.76 9.55 -12.66
N ASP A 41 -4.96 10.05 -12.95
CA ASP A 41 -5.44 11.32 -12.43
C ASP A 41 -5.22 11.45 -10.92
N GLY A 42 -4.67 12.59 -10.49
CA GLY A 42 -4.34 12.99 -9.12
C GLY A 42 -3.45 12.04 -8.30
N LEU A 43 -2.72 11.13 -8.93
CA LEU A 43 -1.63 10.37 -8.29
C LEU A 43 -0.55 11.34 -7.77
N LYS A 44 -0.17 11.17 -6.49
CA LYS A 44 0.86 12.00 -5.82
C LYS A 44 2.14 11.25 -5.51
N SER A 45 2.02 9.97 -5.22
CA SER A 45 3.17 9.09 -5.04
C SER A 45 2.80 7.67 -5.42
N ALA A 46 3.78 6.97 -5.96
CA ALA A 46 3.76 5.53 -6.16
C ALA A 46 5.09 4.98 -5.64
N GLU A 47 5.02 4.10 -4.65
CA GLU A 47 6.16 3.39 -4.10
C GLU A 47 6.06 1.91 -4.45
N VAL A 48 7.17 1.33 -4.85
CA VAL A 48 7.33 -0.10 -5.09
C VAL A 48 8.28 -0.68 -4.07
N ILE A 49 7.92 -1.85 -3.52
CA ILE A 49 8.73 -2.55 -2.52
C ILE A 49 9.04 -3.95 -3.05
N PHE A 50 10.31 -4.31 -3.01
CA PHE A 50 10.82 -5.61 -3.44
C PHE A 50 11.17 -6.49 -2.24
N ASP A 51 11.19 -7.80 -2.43
CA ASP A 51 11.79 -8.73 -1.49
C ASP A 51 13.32 -8.80 -1.65
N LYS A 52 13.98 -9.56 -0.77
CA LYS A 52 15.43 -9.77 -0.81
C LYS A 52 15.92 -10.46 -2.09
N GLN A 53 15.03 -11.07 -2.87
CA GLN A 53 15.34 -11.65 -4.19
C GLN A 53 15.13 -10.64 -5.33
N GLY A 54 14.69 -9.42 -5.03
CA GLY A 54 14.43 -8.39 -6.02
C GLY A 54 13.10 -8.58 -6.75
N VAL A 55 12.14 -9.31 -6.19
CA VAL A 55 10.80 -9.50 -6.75
C VAL A 55 9.81 -8.54 -6.09
N LEU A 56 8.94 -7.92 -6.90
CA LEU A 56 7.96 -6.92 -6.48
C LEU A 56 6.90 -7.55 -5.57
N VAL A 57 6.78 -7.05 -4.33
CA VAL A 57 5.83 -7.58 -3.33
C VAL A 57 4.80 -6.57 -2.84
N ALA A 58 5.00 -5.27 -3.11
CA ALA A 58 3.97 -4.26 -2.86
C ALA A 58 4.07 -3.05 -3.80
N VAL A 59 2.92 -2.44 -4.05
CA VAL A 59 2.75 -1.12 -4.66
C VAL A 59 1.88 -0.29 -3.73
N LEU A 60 2.41 0.83 -3.25
CA LEU A 60 1.72 1.76 -2.35
C LEU A 60 1.51 3.08 -3.08
N SER A 61 0.26 3.54 -3.16
CA SER A 61 -0.06 4.76 -3.90
C SER A 61 -0.83 5.75 -3.05
N THR A 62 -0.52 7.03 -3.22
CA THR A 62 -1.29 8.14 -2.61
C THR A 62 -1.99 8.97 -3.67
N LEU A 63 -3.30 8.94 -3.55
CA LEU A 63 -4.41 9.67 -4.15
C LEU A 63 -4.63 11.08 -3.59
N VAL A 64 -5.00 12.09 -4.38
CA VAL A 64 -5.81 13.22 -3.86
C VAL A 64 -7.28 12.97 -4.15
N GLU A 65 -8.16 13.26 -3.20
CA GLU A 65 -9.60 13.20 -3.46
C GLU A 65 -10.04 14.22 -4.53
N SER A 66 -10.90 13.77 -5.43
CA SER A 66 -11.52 14.61 -6.46
C SER A 66 -12.78 15.31 -5.96
N ASP A 67 -13.49 14.70 -5.00
CA ASP A 67 -14.64 15.29 -4.33
C ASP A 67 -14.56 14.95 -2.83
N PRO A 68 -13.93 15.83 -2.03
CA PRO A 68 -13.77 15.62 -0.59
C PRO A 68 -15.07 15.41 0.19
N MET A 69 -16.18 15.99 -0.26
CA MET A 69 -17.45 15.92 0.45
C MET A 69 -18.20 14.62 0.16
N ASN A 70 -18.07 14.09 -1.07
CA ASN A 70 -18.78 12.87 -1.50
C ASN A 70 -17.86 11.66 -1.72
N HIS A 71 -16.58 11.76 -1.33
CA HIS A 71 -15.58 10.70 -1.52
C HIS A 71 -15.50 10.22 -2.97
N GLY A 72 -15.46 11.17 -3.92
CA GLY A 72 -15.62 10.88 -5.35
C GLY A 72 -14.59 9.90 -5.89
N ARG A 73 -13.32 10.10 -5.56
CA ARG A 73 -12.23 9.23 -6.03
C ARG A 73 -12.23 7.89 -5.33
N PHE A 74 -12.44 7.87 -4.01
CA PHE A 74 -12.59 6.62 -3.28
C PHE A 74 -13.73 5.78 -3.90
N SER A 75 -14.89 6.39 -4.12
CA SER A 75 -16.07 5.72 -4.67
C SER A 75 -15.82 5.20 -6.08
N HIS A 76 -15.15 5.98 -6.92
CA HIS A 76 -14.78 5.58 -8.27
C HIS A 76 -13.83 4.37 -8.27
N ILE A 77 -12.72 4.44 -7.52
CA ILE A 77 -11.74 3.34 -7.45
C ILE A 77 -12.41 2.11 -6.82
N TYR A 78 -13.21 2.27 -5.77
CA TYR A 78 -13.98 1.19 -5.17
C TYR A 78 -14.84 0.47 -6.22
N GLY A 79 -15.57 1.22 -7.07
CA GLY A 79 -16.38 0.63 -8.13
C GLY A 79 -15.57 -0.23 -9.10
N ILE A 80 -14.40 0.26 -9.52
CA ILE A 80 -13.49 -0.49 -10.40
C ILE A 80 -13.00 -1.78 -9.69
N LEU A 81 -12.53 -1.66 -8.46
CA LEU A 81 -12.00 -2.80 -7.70
C LEU A 81 -13.08 -3.84 -7.42
N ASN A 82 -14.28 -3.41 -7.03
CA ASN A 82 -15.40 -4.30 -6.70
C ASN A 82 -15.91 -5.09 -7.91
N ASN A 83 -15.73 -4.57 -9.13
CA ASN A 83 -16.06 -5.29 -10.35
C ASN A 83 -15.01 -6.35 -10.73
N LYS A 84 -13.77 -6.21 -10.24
CA LYS A 84 -12.63 -7.05 -10.67
C LYS A 84 -12.18 -8.05 -9.61
N TYR A 85 -12.29 -7.70 -8.33
CA TYR A 85 -11.67 -8.43 -7.23
C TYR A 85 -12.69 -8.84 -6.17
N LYS A 86 -12.35 -9.89 -5.41
CA LYS A 86 -13.22 -10.39 -4.36
C LYS A 86 -13.20 -9.44 -3.16
N LEU A 87 -14.33 -8.83 -2.82
CA LEU A 87 -14.46 -8.01 -1.61
C LEU A 87 -14.32 -8.88 -0.35
N VAL A 88 -13.51 -8.42 0.60
CA VAL A 88 -13.28 -9.06 1.92
C VAL A 88 -13.84 -8.22 3.06
N LYS A 89 -13.65 -6.89 3.00
CA LYS A 89 -14.11 -5.96 4.03
C LYS A 89 -14.53 -4.64 3.39
N LYS A 90 -15.57 -4.02 3.94
CA LYS A 90 -16.00 -2.66 3.58
C LYS A 90 -16.52 -1.93 4.82
N GLU A 91 -15.99 -0.74 5.08
CA GLU A 91 -16.52 0.22 6.05
C GLU A 91 -16.54 1.59 5.37
N THR A 92 -17.75 2.08 5.07
CA THR A 92 -17.96 3.36 4.38
C THR A 92 -19.04 4.17 5.12
N PRO A 93 -18.75 4.64 6.34
CA PRO A 93 -19.70 5.43 7.12
C PRO A 93 -19.94 6.80 6.48
N PHE A 94 -21.06 7.45 6.82
CA PHE A 94 -21.34 8.82 6.37
C PHE A 94 -20.31 9.83 6.92
N VAL A 95 -19.84 9.62 8.16
CA VAL A 95 -18.74 10.36 8.78
C VAL A 95 -17.74 9.35 9.34
N GLY A 96 -16.46 9.51 8.98
CA GLY A 96 -15.38 8.64 9.43
C GLY A 96 -14.53 8.11 8.27
N ASP A 97 -13.60 7.24 8.61
CA ASP A 97 -12.67 6.66 7.65
C ASP A 97 -13.40 5.76 6.66
N GLN A 98 -13.06 5.90 5.38
CA GLN A 98 -13.49 4.97 4.34
C GLN A 98 -12.43 3.88 4.18
N ILE A 99 -12.84 2.62 4.17
CA ILE A 99 -11.93 1.50 3.90
C ILE A 99 -12.65 0.39 3.15
N ALA A 100 -11.98 -0.17 2.14
CA ALA A 100 -12.37 -1.38 1.45
C ALA A 100 -11.15 -2.26 1.24
N THR A 101 -11.28 -3.55 1.53
CA THR A 101 -10.24 -4.56 1.34
C THR A 101 -10.75 -5.62 0.38
N PHE A 102 -9.94 -5.92 -0.62
CA PHE A 102 -10.19 -6.94 -1.64
C PHE A 102 -9.07 -7.97 -1.66
N LYS A 103 -9.36 -9.10 -2.31
CA LYS A 103 -8.43 -10.21 -2.52
C LYS A 103 -8.30 -10.53 -4.00
N ASP A 104 -7.06 -10.71 -4.42
CA ASP A 104 -6.66 -11.26 -5.72
C ASP A 104 -5.56 -12.30 -5.51
N GLY A 105 -5.95 -13.57 -5.34
CA GLY A 105 -5.05 -14.65 -4.95
C GLY A 105 -4.24 -14.33 -3.68
N ASP A 106 -2.91 -14.25 -3.84
CA ASP A 106 -1.97 -13.94 -2.77
C ASP A 106 -1.80 -12.44 -2.49
N THR A 107 -2.58 -11.59 -3.14
CA THR A 107 -2.52 -10.13 -2.98
C THR A 107 -3.74 -9.63 -2.23
N GLU A 108 -3.51 -8.83 -1.18
CA GLU A 108 -4.51 -7.99 -0.56
C GLU A 108 -4.46 -6.60 -1.19
N ILE A 109 -5.63 -6.07 -1.53
CA ILE A 109 -5.79 -4.73 -2.09
C ILE A 109 -6.57 -3.91 -1.10
N THR A 110 -5.96 -2.88 -0.53
CA THR A 110 -6.61 -1.97 0.42
C THR A 110 -6.76 -0.60 -0.20
N LEU A 111 -8.01 -0.15 -0.28
CA LEU A 111 -8.38 1.22 -0.61
C LEU A 111 -8.84 1.90 0.69
N SER A 112 -8.21 3.01 1.07
CA SER A 112 -8.62 3.75 2.26
C SER A 112 -8.58 5.26 2.05
N ALA A 113 -9.46 5.99 2.73
CA ALA A 113 -9.46 7.44 2.78
C ALA A 113 -9.70 7.86 4.24
N PRO A 114 -8.64 8.21 4.99
CA PRO A 114 -8.79 8.65 6.38
C PRO A 114 -9.54 9.99 6.46
N HIS A 115 -10.49 10.11 7.38
CA HIS A 115 -11.30 11.32 7.56
C HIS A 115 -10.44 12.55 7.86
N MET A 116 -9.44 12.40 8.72
CA MET A 116 -8.47 13.46 9.04
C MET A 116 -7.20 13.37 8.17
N GLY A 117 -7.28 12.71 7.01
CA GLY A 117 -6.13 12.39 6.15
C GLY A 117 -5.72 13.47 5.15
N HIS A 118 -6.18 14.72 5.32
CA HIS A 118 -5.96 15.80 4.35
C HIS A 118 -6.38 15.45 2.91
N PHE A 119 -7.56 14.81 2.77
CA PHE A 119 -8.13 14.42 1.48
C PHE A 119 -7.23 13.49 0.67
N LYS A 120 -6.46 12.63 1.36
CA LYS A 120 -5.66 11.58 0.73
C LYS A 120 -6.47 10.29 0.61
N VAL A 121 -6.29 9.63 -0.51
CA VAL A 121 -6.76 8.25 -0.74
C VAL A 121 -5.54 7.36 -0.86
N HIS A 122 -5.49 6.26 -0.13
CA HIS A 122 -4.42 5.28 -0.24
C HIS A 122 -4.93 4.07 -1.01
N LEU A 123 -4.17 3.66 -2.02
CA LEU A 123 -4.42 2.45 -2.78
C LEU A 123 -3.18 1.58 -2.69
N ASN A 124 -3.29 0.47 -1.97
CA ASN A 124 -2.18 -0.41 -1.66
C ASN A 124 -2.46 -1.81 -2.19
N TYR A 125 -1.51 -2.36 -2.95
CA TYR A 125 -1.48 -3.76 -3.36
C TYR A 125 -0.31 -4.41 -2.61
N ILE A 126 -0.58 -5.44 -1.81
CA ILE A 126 0.43 -6.05 -0.93
C ILE A 126 0.29 -7.57 -0.96
N ARG A 127 1.39 -8.30 -1.20
CA ARG A 127 1.40 -9.77 -1.07
C ARG A 127 1.22 -10.20 0.39
N ASN A 128 0.49 -11.29 0.61
CA ASN A 128 0.20 -11.81 1.94
C ASN A 128 1.46 -12.05 2.78
N GLU A 129 2.52 -12.58 2.15
CA GLU A 129 3.79 -12.85 2.83
C GLU A 129 4.38 -11.59 3.48
N LEU A 130 4.34 -10.45 2.78
CA LEU A 130 4.77 -9.18 3.35
C LEU A 130 3.87 -8.76 4.51
N MET A 131 2.55 -8.93 4.38
CA MET A 131 1.61 -8.64 5.45
C MET A 131 1.86 -9.51 6.70
N GLU A 132 2.21 -10.79 6.52
CA GLU A 132 2.55 -11.73 7.59
C GLU A 132 3.89 -11.36 8.25
N ASN A 133 4.92 -11.05 7.45
CA ASN A 133 6.21 -10.57 7.94
C ASN A 133 6.07 -9.27 8.75
N TYR A 134 5.23 -8.35 8.27
CA TYR A 134 4.87 -7.13 9.00
C TYR A 134 4.24 -7.44 10.35
N LYS A 135 3.20 -8.28 10.39
CA LYS A 135 2.51 -8.66 11.63
C LYS A 135 3.47 -9.32 12.63
N LYS A 136 4.34 -10.22 12.13
CA LYS A 136 5.34 -10.91 12.95
C LYS A 136 6.35 -9.92 13.55
N ARG A 137 7.07 -9.15 12.73
CA ARG A 137 8.08 -8.18 13.20
C ARG A 137 7.47 -7.10 14.10
N SER A 138 6.26 -6.63 13.79
CA SER A 138 5.54 -5.66 14.62
C SER A 138 5.22 -6.21 16.02
N SER A 139 4.79 -7.47 16.10
CA SER A 139 4.50 -8.13 17.39
C SER A 139 5.77 -8.36 18.23
N GLU A 140 6.90 -8.68 17.60
CA GLU A 140 8.20 -8.86 18.25
C GLU A 140 8.73 -7.52 18.79
N ASN A 141 8.64 -6.46 17.98
CA ASN A 141 9.05 -5.11 18.38
C ASN A 141 8.22 -4.58 19.55
N LYS A 142 6.90 -4.83 19.56
CA LYS A 142 6.04 -4.45 20.68
C LYS A 142 6.47 -5.16 21.97
N LYS A 143 6.70 -6.47 21.92
CA LYS A 143 7.17 -7.25 23.09
C LYS A 143 8.54 -6.78 23.58
N ALA A 144 9.44 -6.41 22.68
CA ALA A 144 10.76 -5.89 23.04
C ALA A 144 10.66 -4.52 23.74
N LYS A 145 9.79 -3.64 23.23
CA LYS A 145 9.52 -2.34 23.85
C LYS A 145 8.93 -2.49 25.25
N ASP A 146 7.91 -3.34 25.41
CA ASP A 146 7.26 -3.58 26.71
C ASP A 146 8.26 -4.13 27.75
N LYS A 147 9.21 -4.98 27.34
CA LYS A 147 10.28 -5.49 28.21
C LYS A 147 11.30 -4.41 28.60
N ASN A 148 11.67 -3.54 27.68
CA ASN A 148 12.61 -2.46 27.95
C ASN A 148 11.98 -1.41 28.87
N ASP A 149 10.72 -1.06 28.64
CA ASP A 149 9.98 -0.12 29.49
C ASP A 149 9.78 -0.70 30.91
N ALA A 150 9.53 -2.01 31.04
CA ALA A 150 9.45 -2.70 32.34
C ALA A 150 10.81 -2.83 33.06
N ALA A 151 11.93 -2.91 32.32
CA ALA A 151 13.28 -2.97 32.89
C ALA A 151 13.86 -1.58 33.24
N ALA A 152 13.22 -0.51 32.78
CA ALA A 152 13.58 0.88 33.07
C ALA A 152 12.81 1.47 34.28
N LEU A 153 11.95 0.67 34.92
CA LEU A 153 11.24 0.97 36.17
C LEU A 153 11.93 0.27 37.36
#